data_AF-A0A9D3Z0S6-F1
#
_entry.id   AF-A0A9D3Z0S6-F1
#
_cell.length_a   1.000
_cell.length_b   1.000
_cell.length_c   1.000
_cell.angle_alpha   90.00
_cell.angle_beta   90.00
_cell.angle_gamma   90.00
#
_symmetry.space_group_name_H-M   'P 1'
#
loop_
_entity.id
_entity.type
_entity.pdbx_description
1 polymer ?
#
loop_
_entity_poly.entity_id
_entity_poly.type
_entity_poly.pdbx_seq_one_letter_code
_entity_poly.pdbx_strand_id
1 'polypeptide(L)'
;MFNTEIRKHIEETSCHGFLMIDTANSRNWGFGSSERLKCDSCSYVSPYYRLYEELETGKRGRKPAKINVGLQTGLMTTPISNTGMRRILAHANIAPPPPNVSAMHRAAGKVSEAMVALNVKDMHDIREKIKQDNRLCRLKDGTKVNVEGDTCYNNPLFNSGGHTPFQGGTIAVTTMSENNTRSKRIVGVHVANKLCMVARPLRNQGIAVDCPNHDGKCTANMSETDVIGNEEKWNEQVARKINTDLNIASFTGDGDSKGHSGVDKAQVQQTVHFKDLRHLGNSLKRAINKAQFNSGMFAGPASKRANFQNRFALSIRARCMSELTRAHKNTKVI
;
A
#
# COMPACT_ATOMS: atom_id res chain seq x y z
N MET A 1 -42.38 -3.11 2.61
CA MET A 1 -42.09 -2.96 4.05
C MET A 1 -42.94 -1.84 4.64
N PHE A 2 -42.60 -0.56 4.45
CA PHE A 2 -43.41 0.56 4.98
C PHE A 2 -44.81 0.70 4.35
N ASN A 3 -44.98 0.45 3.06
CA ASN A 3 -46.30 0.45 2.42
C ASN A 3 -47.29 -0.56 3.04
N THR A 4 -46.78 -1.65 3.61
CA THR A 4 -47.61 -2.66 4.29
C THR A 4 -48.10 -2.12 5.63
N GLU A 5 -47.26 -1.40 6.36
CA GLU A 5 -47.65 -0.76 7.63
C GLU A 5 -48.63 0.39 7.44
N ILE A 6 -48.47 1.15 6.35
CA ILE A 6 -49.42 2.20 5.99
C ILE A 6 -50.82 1.60 5.78
N ARG A 7 -50.92 0.47 5.07
CA ARG A 7 -52.21 -0.22 4.87
C ARG A 7 -52.78 -0.75 6.17
N LYS A 8 -51.98 -1.46 6.98
CA LYS A 8 -52.40 -1.96 8.30
C LYS A 8 -52.91 -0.85 9.20
N HIS A 9 -52.22 0.28 9.26
CA HIS A 9 -52.66 1.44 10.05
C HIS A 9 -54.07 1.89 9.64
N ILE A 10 -54.33 2.04 8.34
CA ILE A 10 -55.64 2.49 7.82
C ILE A 10 -56.73 1.46 8.15
N GLU A 11 -56.44 0.17 7.94
CA GLU A 11 -57.40 -0.92 8.13
C GLU A 11 -57.71 -1.20 9.62
N GLU A 12 -56.71 -1.14 10.50
CA GLU A 12 -56.84 -1.56 11.90
C GLU A 12 -57.23 -0.42 12.85
N THR A 13 -56.85 0.83 12.56
CA THR A 13 -57.08 1.95 13.48
C THR A 13 -58.15 2.93 13.00
N SER A 14 -58.60 2.81 11.74
CA SER A 14 -59.48 3.80 11.08
C SER A 14 -58.98 5.25 11.17
N CYS A 15 -57.68 5.43 11.44
CA CYS A 15 -57.04 6.73 11.61
C CYS A 15 -56.53 7.23 10.25
N HIS A 16 -56.83 8.50 9.94
CA HIS A 16 -56.36 9.18 8.73
C HIS A 16 -55.08 10.00 8.96
N GLY A 17 -54.45 9.86 10.13
CA GLY A 17 -53.18 10.53 10.45
C GLY A 17 -52.02 10.06 9.58
N PHE A 18 -51.00 10.90 9.46
CA PHE A 18 -49.83 10.61 8.64
C PHE A 18 -48.83 9.73 9.40
N LEU A 19 -48.39 8.65 8.75
CA LEU A 19 -47.26 7.87 9.24
C LEU A 19 -45.95 8.56 8.86
N MET A 20 -45.19 8.96 9.86
CA MET A 20 -43.86 9.55 9.71
C MET A 20 -42.79 8.60 10.24
N ILE A 21 -41.57 8.74 9.75
CA ILE A 21 -40.41 8.05 10.34
C ILE A 21 -40.21 8.59 11.75
N ASP A 22 -40.14 7.70 12.74
CA ASP A 22 -39.84 8.03 14.13
C ASP A 22 -38.35 8.31 14.31
N THR A 23 -37.89 9.42 13.74
CA THR A 23 -36.48 9.84 13.71
C THR A 23 -35.88 9.96 15.11
N ALA A 24 -36.70 10.31 16.11
CA ALA A 24 -36.30 10.40 17.52
C ALA A 24 -35.87 9.04 18.10
N ASN A 25 -36.38 7.93 17.55
CA ASN A 25 -36.08 6.57 18.01
C ASN A 25 -35.33 5.72 16.98
N SER A 26 -34.66 6.36 16.01
CA SER A 26 -33.83 5.65 15.01
C SER A 26 -32.76 4.79 15.67
N ARG A 27 -32.64 3.52 15.23
CA ARG A 27 -31.63 2.58 15.73
C ARG A 27 -30.45 2.49 14.77
N ASN A 28 -29.34 3.12 15.13
CA ASN A 28 -28.13 3.16 14.31
C ASN A 28 -27.16 2.00 14.57
N TRP A 29 -26.48 1.56 13.51
CA TRP A 29 -25.46 0.53 13.48
C TRP A 29 -24.31 0.94 12.56
N GLY A 30 -23.49 1.89 13.05
CA GLY A 30 -22.55 2.60 12.20
C GLY A 30 -23.30 3.44 11.17
N PHE A 31 -23.09 3.15 9.88
CA PHE A 31 -23.77 3.79 8.76
C PHE A 31 -25.11 3.15 8.38
N GLY A 32 -25.49 2.02 8.98
CA GLY A 32 -26.81 1.42 8.77
C GLY A 32 -27.82 1.91 9.81
N SER A 33 -29.03 2.26 9.40
CA SER A 33 -30.13 2.61 10.31
C SER A 33 -31.27 1.59 10.24
N SER A 34 -31.96 1.42 11.37
CA SER A 34 -33.25 0.73 11.42
C SER A 34 -34.29 1.73 11.89
N GLU A 35 -35.32 1.91 11.08
CA GLU A 35 -36.36 2.91 11.28
C GLU A 35 -37.70 2.25 11.54
N ARG A 36 -38.61 2.99 12.16
CA ARG A 36 -40.01 2.60 12.31
C ARG A 36 -40.91 3.78 11.95
N LEU A 37 -42.15 3.48 11.62
CA LEU A 37 -43.17 4.49 11.39
C LEU A 37 -43.94 4.74 12.68
N LYS A 38 -44.30 6.00 12.92
CA LYS A 38 -45.19 6.42 14.00
C LYS A 38 -46.28 7.30 13.39
N CYS A 39 -47.52 7.11 13.83
CA CYS A 39 -48.62 8.00 13.48
C CYS A 39 -48.51 9.31 14.28
N ASP A 40 -48.75 10.44 13.61
CA ASP A 40 -48.83 11.75 14.27
C ASP A 40 -50.11 11.94 15.11
N SER A 41 -51.18 11.25 14.74
CA SER A 41 -52.54 11.48 15.26
C SER A 41 -53.02 10.38 16.21
N CYS A 42 -52.44 9.18 16.15
CA CYS A 42 -52.79 8.07 17.04
C CYS A 42 -51.56 7.39 17.64
N SER A 43 -51.78 6.40 18.51
CA SER A 43 -50.72 5.66 19.20
C SER A 43 -50.03 4.58 18.36
N TYR A 44 -50.36 4.46 17.07
CA TYR A 44 -49.77 3.45 16.19
C TYR A 44 -48.25 3.66 16.01
N VAL A 45 -47.51 2.56 16.19
CA VAL A 45 -46.06 2.50 15.99
C VAL A 45 -45.71 1.17 15.32
N SER A 46 -45.04 1.21 14.17
CA SER A 46 -44.64 -0.01 13.47
C SER A 46 -43.47 -0.72 14.16
N PRO A 47 -43.21 -1.99 13.82
CA PRO A 47 -41.95 -2.64 14.12
C PRO A 47 -40.76 -1.88 13.49
N TYR A 48 -39.55 -2.18 13.99
CA TYR A 48 -38.32 -1.68 13.38
C TYR A 48 -37.99 -2.44 12.10
N TYR A 49 -37.59 -1.66 11.12
CA TYR A 49 -37.28 -2.10 9.78
C TYR A 49 -35.88 -1.67 9.41
N ARG A 50 -35.02 -2.65 9.11
CA ARG A 50 -33.62 -2.42 8.74
C ARG A 50 -33.56 -1.82 7.33
N LEU A 51 -32.91 -0.66 7.21
CA LEU A 51 -32.67 0.03 5.94
C LEU A 51 -31.27 -0.27 5.38
N TYR A 52 -30.64 -1.33 5.87
CA TYR A 52 -29.32 -1.78 5.44
C TYR A 52 -29.30 -3.30 5.32
N GLU A 53 -28.44 -3.78 4.43
CA GLU A 53 -28.16 -5.20 4.30
C GLU A 53 -27.07 -5.64 5.29
N GLU A 54 -27.21 -6.85 5.83
CA GLU A 54 -26.20 -7.45 6.70
C GLU A 54 -25.27 -8.38 5.92
N LEU A 55 -24.03 -8.49 6.39
CA LEU A 55 -23.09 -9.51 5.94
C LEU A 55 -23.22 -10.76 6.80
N GLU A 56 -23.33 -11.90 6.13
CA GLU A 56 -23.17 -13.19 6.78
C GLU A 56 -21.72 -13.39 7.21
N THR A 57 -21.51 -13.77 8.47
CA THR A 57 -20.15 -13.95 9.04
C THR A 57 -19.95 -15.31 9.68
N GLY A 58 -20.99 -16.15 9.77
CA GLY A 58 -20.94 -17.46 10.44
C GLY A 58 -20.69 -17.40 11.95
N LYS A 59 -20.59 -16.20 12.55
CA LYS A 59 -20.32 -16.00 13.97
C LYS A 59 -21.60 -15.61 14.73
N ARG A 60 -21.70 -16.07 15.98
CA ARG A 60 -22.78 -15.67 16.89
C ARG A 60 -22.67 -14.18 17.21
N GLY A 61 -23.80 -13.47 17.16
CA GLY A 61 -23.90 -12.06 17.51
C GLY A 61 -24.48 -11.19 16.39
N ARG A 62 -24.46 -9.87 16.60
CA ARG A 62 -25.00 -8.90 15.63
C ARG A 62 -24.13 -8.84 14.38
N LYS A 63 -24.74 -9.05 13.21
CA LYS A 63 -24.05 -9.02 11.92
C LYS A 63 -23.64 -7.59 11.54
N PRO A 64 -22.48 -7.40 10.88
CA PRO A 64 -22.07 -6.08 10.42
C PRO A 64 -22.95 -5.64 9.24
N ALA A 65 -23.29 -4.35 9.19
CA ALA A 65 -23.93 -3.78 8.01
C ALA A 65 -22.96 -3.79 6.81
N LYS A 66 -23.44 -4.17 5.62
CA LYS A 66 -22.66 -4.17 4.37
C LYS A 66 -22.03 -2.82 4.10
N ILE A 67 -22.76 -1.73 4.31
CA ILE A 67 -22.28 -0.36 4.11
C ILE A 67 -21.03 -0.02 4.96
N ASN A 68 -20.95 -0.54 6.20
CA ASN A 68 -19.80 -0.30 7.07
C ASN A 68 -18.53 -0.94 6.53
N VAL A 69 -18.64 -2.16 5.98
CA VAL A 69 -17.51 -2.91 5.42
C VAL A 69 -17.17 -2.40 4.02
N GLY A 70 -18.18 -2.09 3.21
CA GLY A 70 -18.03 -1.52 1.87
C GLY A 70 -17.30 -0.17 1.90
N LEU A 71 -17.66 0.71 2.84
CA LEU A 71 -16.96 1.98 3.02
C LEU A 71 -15.47 1.76 3.32
N GLN A 72 -15.14 0.86 4.25
CA GLN A 72 -13.74 0.59 4.58
C GLN A 72 -12.98 -0.01 3.40
N THR A 73 -13.62 -0.85 2.59
CA THR A 73 -13.04 -1.38 1.35
C THR A 73 -12.71 -0.27 0.36
N GLY A 74 -13.62 0.69 0.17
CA GLY A 74 -13.37 1.87 -0.65
C GLY A 74 -12.24 2.73 -0.09
N LEU A 75 -12.24 2.97 1.22
CA LEU A 75 -11.23 3.79 1.89
C LEU A 75 -9.81 3.22 1.73
N MET A 76 -9.63 1.90 1.66
CA MET A 76 -8.32 1.27 1.41
C MET A 76 -7.67 1.68 0.09
N THR A 77 -8.47 2.09 -0.90
CA THR A 77 -7.99 2.53 -2.23
C THR A 77 -7.89 4.05 -2.35
N THR A 78 -8.21 4.79 -1.28
CA THR A 78 -8.23 6.25 -1.29
C THR A 78 -7.28 6.83 -0.24
N PRO A 79 -6.69 8.01 -0.47
CA PRO A 79 -5.85 8.68 0.51
C PRO A 79 -6.68 9.39 1.61
N ILE A 80 -7.79 8.78 2.06
CA ILE A 80 -8.71 9.35 3.05
C ILE A 80 -8.67 8.48 4.30
N SER A 81 -8.24 9.06 5.42
CA SER A 81 -8.30 8.38 6.72
C SER A 81 -9.72 8.30 7.27
N ASN A 82 -9.97 7.41 8.23
CA ASN A 82 -11.25 7.36 8.94
C ASN A 82 -11.66 8.73 9.53
N THR A 83 -10.69 9.49 10.08
CA THR A 83 -10.93 10.85 10.57
C THR A 83 -11.32 11.81 9.45
N GLY A 84 -10.62 11.74 8.31
CA GLY A 84 -10.95 12.52 7.12
C GLY A 84 -12.36 12.22 6.60
N MET A 85 -12.73 10.94 6.54
CA MET A 85 -14.06 10.52 6.13
C MET A 85 -15.14 11.05 7.08
N ARG A 86 -14.93 10.97 8.40
CA ARG A 86 -15.87 11.56 9.38
C ARG A 86 -16.05 13.06 9.18
N ARG A 87 -14.98 13.80 8.86
CA ARG A 87 -15.06 15.24 8.55
C ARG A 87 -15.89 15.48 7.30
N ILE A 88 -15.66 14.73 6.22
CA ILE A 88 -16.45 14.84 4.98
C ILE A 88 -17.93 14.63 5.27
N LEU A 89 -18.28 13.58 6.02
CA LEU A 89 -19.67 13.27 6.39
C LEU A 89 -20.30 14.38 7.24
N ALA A 90 -19.54 14.95 8.17
CA ALA A 90 -19.99 16.08 8.97
C ALA A 90 -20.24 17.34 8.12
N HIS A 91 -19.34 17.64 7.18
CA HIS A 91 -19.51 18.78 6.25
C HIS A 91 -20.65 18.57 5.25
N ALA A 92 -20.92 17.32 4.87
CA ALA A 92 -22.05 16.95 4.01
C ALA A 92 -23.39 16.89 4.76
N ASN A 93 -23.41 17.17 6.07
CA ASN A 93 -24.60 17.10 6.92
C ASN A 93 -25.35 15.75 6.85
N ILE A 94 -24.61 14.64 6.72
CA ILE A 94 -25.19 13.30 6.67
C ILE A 94 -25.44 12.83 8.11
N ALA A 95 -26.72 12.84 8.53
CA ALA A 95 -27.21 12.23 9.77
C ALA A 95 -27.53 10.75 9.49
N PRO A 96 -27.01 9.74 10.23
CA PRO A 96 -26.71 9.70 11.67
C PRO A 96 -25.25 10.03 12.06
N PRO A 97 -24.93 10.23 13.35
CA PRO A 97 -23.56 10.52 13.78
C PRO A 97 -22.60 9.48 13.22
N PRO A 98 -21.56 9.91 12.49
CA PRO A 98 -20.66 8.98 11.87
C PRO A 98 -20.06 8.07 12.94
N PRO A 99 -19.94 6.75 12.69
CA PRO A 99 -19.47 5.79 13.67
C PRO A 99 -18.21 6.31 14.36
N ASN A 100 -18.09 5.97 15.65
CA ASN A 100 -16.90 6.34 16.38
C ASN A 100 -15.65 5.81 15.65
N VAL A 101 -14.57 6.58 15.72
CA VAL A 101 -13.32 6.31 14.99
C VAL A 101 -12.81 4.91 15.32
N SER A 102 -12.94 4.47 16.58
CA SER A 102 -12.56 3.13 17.03
C SER A 102 -13.33 2.02 16.32
N ALA A 103 -14.63 2.16 16.08
CA ALA A 103 -15.44 1.20 15.34
C ALA A 103 -15.04 1.17 13.87
N MET A 104 -14.77 2.33 13.26
CA MET A 104 -14.24 2.40 11.90
C MET A 104 -12.87 1.72 11.78
N HIS A 105 -11.96 1.92 12.74
CA HIS A 105 -10.67 1.23 12.75
C HIS A 105 -10.80 -0.29 12.95
N ARG A 106 -11.73 -0.76 13.79
CA ARG A 106 -11.99 -2.20 13.93
C ARG A 106 -12.54 -2.80 12.63
N ALA A 107 -13.39 -2.08 11.91
CA ALA A 107 -13.88 -2.50 10.61
C ALA A 107 -12.73 -2.49 9.57
N ALA A 108 -11.89 -1.46 9.56
CA ALA A 108 -10.70 -1.37 8.72
C ALA A 108 -9.80 -2.59 8.93
N GLY A 109 -9.46 -2.92 10.18
CA GLY A 109 -8.60 -4.06 10.49
C GLY A 109 -9.12 -5.39 9.94
N LYS A 110 -10.43 -5.64 10.00
CA LYS A 110 -11.05 -6.84 9.40
C LYS A 110 -10.93 -6.85 7.88
N VAL A 111 -11.17 -5.71 7.24
CA VAL A 111 -11.02 -5.56 5.78
C VAL A 111 -9.56 -5.73 5.36
N SER A 112 -8.62 -5.16 6.12
CA SER A 112 -7.19 -5.28 5.83
C SER A 112 -6.69 -6.72 5.89
N GLU A 113 -7.12 -7.52 6.86
CA GLU A 113 -6.77 -8.95 6.94
C GLU A 113 -7.22 -9.72 5.69
N ALA A 114 -8.46 -9.50 5.23
CA ALA A 114 -8.96 -10.09 3.99
C ALA A 114 -8.21 -9.58 2.74
N MET A 115 -7.90 -8.28 2.70
CA MET A 115 -7.19 -7.65 1.58
C MET A 115 -5.76 -8.18 1.45
N VAL A 116 -5.06 -8.41 2.57
CA VAL A 116 -3.72 -9.01 2.56
C VAL A 116 -3.77 -10.42 1.95
N ALA A 117 -4.74 -11.24 2.37
CA ALA A 117 -4.91 -12.59 1.83
C ALA A 117 -5.21 -12.57 0.31
N LEU A 118 -6.10 -11.64 -0.13
CA LEU A 118 -6.40 -11.45 -1.55
C LEU A 118 -5.18 -11.00 -2.34
N ASN A 119 -4.39 -10.07 -1.82
CA ASN A 119 -3.19 -9.56 -2.50
C ASN A 119 -2.10 -10.64 -2.62
N VAL A 120 -1.89 -11.46 -1.58
CA VAL A 120 -0.96 -12.60 -1.63
C VAL A 120 -1.38 -13.59 -2.72
N LYS A 121 -2.68 -13.90 -2.80
CA LYS A 121 -3.22 -14.78 -3.85
C LYS A 121 -3.08 -14.15 -5.24
N ASP A 122 -3.46 -12.88 -5.40
CA ASP A 122 -3.37 -12.17 -6.68
C ASP A 122 -1.93 -12.13 -7.20
N MET A 123 -0.95 -11.83 -6.34
CA MET A 123 0.47 -11.88 -6.71
C MET A 123 0.93 -13.30 -7.09
N HIS A 124 0.38 -14.36 -6.47
CA HIS A 124 0.66 -15.74 -6.89
C HIS A 124 0.04 -16.05 -8.27
N ASP A 125 -1.22 -15.72 -8.47
CA ASP A 125 -1.92 -15.92 -9.74
C ASP A 125 -1.24 -15.14 -10.90
N ILE A 126 -0.74 -13.93 -10.61
CA ILE A 126 0.09 -13.15 -11.55
C ILE A 126 1.38 -13.89 -11.89
N ARG A 127 2.08 -14.46 -10.91
CA ARG A 127 3.33 -15.19 -11.15
C ARG A 127 3.11 -16.44 -11.98
N GLU A 128 2.03 -17.19 -11.73
CA GLU A 128 1.62 -18.33 -12.57
C GLU A 128 1.27 -17.91 -14.00
N LYS A 129 0.55 -16.80 -14.15
CA LYS A 129 0.26 -16.25 -15.48
C LYS A 129 1.52 -15.88 -16.25
N ILE A 130 2.50 -15.26 -15.58
CA ILE A 130 3.80 -14.94 -16.21
C ILE A 130 4.50 -16.22 -16.68
N LYS A 131 4.48 -17.31 -15.90
CA LYS A 131 5.03 -18.60 -16.34
C LYS A 131 4.35 -19.10 -17.61
N GLN A 132 3.02 -19.02 -17.65
CA GLN A 132 2.24 -19.45 -18.79
C GLN A 132 2.56 -18.61 -20.03
N ASP A 133 2.57 -17.28 -19.88
CA ASP A 133 2.90 -16.35 -20.96
C ASP A 133 4.32 -16.58 -21.50
N ASN A 134 5.29 -16.79 -20.61
CA ASN A 134 6.67 -17.11 -21.00
C ASN A 134 6.76 -18.42 -21.81
N ARG A 135 5.98 -19.45 -21.45
CA ARG A 135 5.90 -20.73 -22.19
C ARG A 135 5.28 -20.53 -23.57
N LEU A 136 4.20 -19.76 -23.67
CA LEU A 136 3.54 -19.43 -24.94
C LEU A 136 4.47 -18.67 -25.88
N CYS A 137 5.29 -17.76 -25.33
CA CYS A 137 6.32 -17.03 -26.05
C CYS A 137 7.57 -17.86 -26.38
N ARG A 138 7.58 -19.17 -26.08
CA ARG A 138 8.70 -20.11 -26.31
C ARG A 138 10.04 -19.63 -25.75
N LEU A 139 10.01 -18.92 -24.62
CA LEU A 139 11.24 -18.56 -23.92
C LEU A 139 11.90 -19.83 -23.39
N LYS A 140 13.24 -19.92 -23.55
CA LYS A 140 14.03 -21.12 -23.17
C LYS A 140 13.86 -21.52 -21.70
N ASP A 141 13.50 -20.56 -20.85
CA ASP A 141 13.21 -20.78 -19.44
C ASP A 141 11.90 -20.07 -19.07
N GLY A 142 10.82 -20.82 -19.06
CA GLY A 142 9.49 -20.31 -18.75
C GLY A 142 9.35 -19.77 -17.32
N THR A 143 10.29 -20.09 -16.43
CA THR A 143 10.24 -19.71 -15.02
C THR A 143 10.97 -18.41 -14.72
N LYS A 144 11.65 -17.80 -15.70
CA LYS A 144 12.43 -16.59 -15.49
C LYS A 144 11.59 -15.32 -15.55
N VAL A 145 11.87 -14.42 -14.61
CA VAL A 145 11.28 -13.10 -14.56
C VAL A 145 12.36 -12.04 -14.34
N ASN A 146 12.28 -10.97 -15.12
CA ASN A 146 13.03 -9.74 -14.88
C ASN A 146 12.19 -8.87 -13.97
N VAL A 147 12.79 -8.30 -12.93
CA VAL A 147 12.07 -7.43 -12.00
C VAL A 147 12.78 -6.09 -11.84
N GLU A 148 12.00 -5.08 -11.51
CA GLU A 148 12.48 -3.84 -10.92
C GLU A 148 11.89 -3.71 -9.51
N GLY A 149 12.66 -3.13 -8.60
CA GLY A 149 12.19 -2.98 -7.23
C GLY A 149 12.73 -1.73 -6.56
N ASP A 150 11.93 -1.23 -5.63
CA ASP A 150 12.27 -0.06 -4.83
C ASP A 150 11.72 -0.21 -3.40
N THR A 151 12.31 0.50 -2.45
CA THR A 151 11.87 0.54 -1.06
C THR A 151 11.47 1.96 -0.68
N CYS A 152 10.18 2.13 -0.41
CA CYS A 152 9.62 3.38 0.08
C CYS A 152 9.51 3.37 1.61
N TYR A 153 9.69 4.54 2.22
CA TYR A 153 9.60 4.72 3.67
C TYR A 153 8.43 5.64 4.01
N ASN A 154 7.79 5.41 5.16
CA ASN A 154 6.69 6.26 5.61
C ASN A 154 7.13 7.68 6.01
N ASN A 155 8.41 7.86 6.35
CA ASN A 155 9.04 9.15 6.61
C ASN A 155 10.41 9.19 5.90
N PRO A 156 10.87 10.37 5.44
CA PRO A 156 12.23 10.51 4.92
C PRO A 156 13.25 10.11 5.99
N LEU A 157 14.18 9.21 5.64
CA LEU A 157 15.20 8.70 6.58
C LEU A 157 16.13 9.80 7.10
N PHE A 158 16.31 10.87 6.33
CA PHE A 158 17.19 12.00 6.68
C PHE A 158 16.60 12.95 7.73
N ASN A 159 15.27 12.93 7.95
CA ASN A 159 14.61 13.87 8.88
C ASN A 159 14.99 13.65 10.35
N SER A 160 15.64 12.52 10.67
CA SER A 160 16.08 12.20 12.04
C SER A 160 17.58 12.37 12.27
N GLY A 161 18.35 12.70 11.24
CA GLY A 161 19.79 12.91 11.38
C GLY A 161 20.08 14.04 12.36
N GLY A 162 20.48 13.70 13.59
CA GLY A 162 20.86 14.64 14.63
C GLY A 162 19.75 15.15 15.56
N HIS A 163 18.47 14.84 15.30
CA HIS A 163 17.34 15.34 16.11
C HIS A 163 16.76 14.30 17.08
N THR A 164 16.89 13.01 16.76
CA THR A 164 16.39 11.92 17.60
C THR A 164 17.41 10.79 17.70
N PRO A 165 17.56 10.13 18.87
CA PRO A 165 18.42 8.96 19.01
C PRO A 165 17.91 7.75 18.20
N PHE A 166 16.67 7.81 17.73
CA PHE A 166 16.02 6.78 16.93
C PHE A 166 15.87 7.19 15.46
N GLN A 167 15.75 6.19 14.58
CA GLN A 167 15.43 6.39 13.17
C GLN A 167 13.99 6.91 13.00
N GLY A 168 13.79 7.90 12.13
CA GLY A 168 12.47 8.50 11.91
C GLY A 168 11.51 7.65 11.07
N GLY A 169 12.06 6.74 10.27
CA GLY A 169 11.29 5.73 9.54
C GLY A 169 10.87 4.59 10.46
N THR A 170 9.58 4.27 10.46
CA THR A 170 9.02 3.16 11.25
C THR A 170 8.43 2.05 10.37
N ILE A 171 8.15 2.37 9.11
CA ILE A 171 7.62 1.43 8.11
C ILE A 171 8.43 1.57 6.82
N ALA A 172 8.84 0.44 6.25
CA ALA A 172 9.37 0.35 4.90
C ALA A 172 8.50 -0.58 4.07
N VAL A 173 8.26 -0.22 2.82
CA VAL A 173 7.52 -1.03 1.86
C VAL A 173 8.43 -1.27 0.66
N THR A 174 8.85 -2.51 0.49
CA THR A 174 9.61 -2.95 -0.68
C THR A 174 8.66 -3.62 -1.66
N THR A 175 8.60 -3.11 -2.88
CA THR A 175 7.78 -3.64 -3.96
C THR A 175 8.69 -4.08 -5.10
N MET A 176 8.32 -5.19 -5.75
CA MET A 176 8.94 -5.64 -6.99
C MET A 176 7.88 -5.81 -8.07
N SER A 177 8.11 -5.20 -9.23
CA SER A 177 7.29 -5.34 -10.42
C SER A 177 8.05 -6.10 -11.52
N GLU A 178 7.32 -6.89 -12.29
CA GLU A 178 7.88 -7.60 -13.44
C GLU A 178 8.18 -6.64 -14.61
N ASN A 179 9.18 -7.01 -15.40
CA ASN A 179 9.62 -6.32 -16.61
C ASN A 179 9.55 -7.25 -17.85
N ASN A 180 8.79 -8.33 -17.78
CA ASN A 180 8.55 -9.26 -18.88
C ASN A 180 7.41 -8.78 -19.79
N THR A 181 6.41 -8.11 -19.22
CA THR A 181 5.20 -7.66 -19.90
C THR A 181 5.07 -6.14 -19.87
N ARG A 182 4.26 -5.59 -20.77
CA ARG A 182 3.93 -4.15 -20.78
C ARG A 182 3.13 -3.71 -19.56
N SER A 183 2.48 -4.64 -18.85
CA SER A 183 1.62 -4.34 -17.71
C SER A 183 2.40 -3.99 -16.45
N LYS A 184 3.68 -4.38 -16.35
CA LYS A 184 4.54 -4.14 -15.18
C LYS A 184 3.86 -4.50 -13.85
N ARG A 185 3.31 -5.71 -13.79
CA ARG A 185 2.51 -6.15 -12.64
C ARG A 185 3.38 -6.28 -11.39
N ILE A 186 2.80 -6.01 -10.23
CA ILE A 186 3.47 -6.26 -8.95
C ILE A 186 3.50 -7.77 -8.71
N VAL A 187 4.70 -8.31 -8.51
CA VAL A 187 4.92 -9.75 -8.29
C VAL A 187 5.37 -10.08 -6.88
N GLY A 188 5.75 -9.06 -6.10
CA GLY A 188 6.13 -9.24 -4.71
C GLY A 188 6.08 -7.95 -3.91
N VAL A 189 5.62 -8.07 -2.66
CA VAL A 189 5.62 -6.98 -1.69
C VAL A 189 6.07 -7.49 -0.33
N HIS A 190 6.88 -6.69 0.35
CA HIS A 190 7.19 -6.84 1.76
C HIS A 190 6.99 -5.51 2.48
N VAL A 191 6.33 -5.56 3.63
CA VAL A 191 6.14 -4.41 4.51
C VAL A 191 6.91 -4.71 5.78
N ALA A 192 7.98 -3.97 6.05
CA ALA A 192 8.70 -3.99 7.31
C ALA A 192 8.07 -2.95 8.25
N ASN A 193 7.74 -3.34 9.48
CA ASN A 193 7.00 -2.52 10.42
C ASN A 193 7.55 -2.69 11.84
N LYS A 194 7.98 -1.57 12.44
CA LYS A 194 8.39 -1.49 13.84
C LYS A 194 7.23 -1.24 14.81
N LEU A 195 6.07 -0.80 14.30
CA LEU A 195 4.97 -0.36 15.15
C LEU A 195 4.19 -1.54 15.72
N CYS A 196 4.24 -1.67 17.04
CA CYS A 196 3.38 -2.58 17.79
C CYS A 196 2.33 -1.83 18.61
N MET A 197 1.05 -2.08 18.31
CA MET A 197 -0.06 -1.46 19.03
C MET A 197 -0.22 -1.95 20.47
N VAL A 198 0.32 -3.13 20.79
CA VAL A 198 0.30 -3.72 22.13
C VAL A 198 1.52 -3.28 22.94
N ALA A 199 2.72 -3.32 22.35
CA ALA A 199 3.94 -2.98 23.07
C ALA A 199 4.02 -1.47 23.40
N ARG A 200 3.50 -0.59 22.53
CA ARG A 200 3.56 0.86 22.75
C ARG A 200 2.96 1.32 24.10
N PRO A 201 1.70 0.98 24.46
CA PRO A 201 1.16 1.36 25.77
C PRO A 201 1.90 0.71 26.94
N LEU A 202 2.36 -0.53 26.80
CA LEU A 202 3.14 -1.23 27.85
C LEU A 202 4.48 -0.54 28.11
N ARG A 203 5.20 -0.15 27.04
CA ARG A 203 6.44 0.63 27.14
C ARG A 203 6.20 2.00 27.79
N ASN A 204 5.09 2.66 27.47
CA ASN A 204 4.71 3.92 28.14
C ASN A 204 4.45 3.75 29.65
N GLN A 205 4.10 2.54 30.09
CA GLN A 205 3.95 2.19 31.50
C GLN A 205 5.27 1.72 32.14
N GLY A 206 6.39 1.77 31.42
CA GLY A 206 7.70 1.33 31.89
C GLY A 206 7.94 -0.18 31.78
N ILE A 207 7.02 -0.94 31.16
CA ILE A 207 7.18 -2.38 30.97
C ILE A 207 8.06 -2.61 29.73
N ALA A 208 9.19 -3.28 29.93
CA ALA A 208 10.06 -3.70 28.85
C ALA A 208 9.37 -4.80 28.02
N VAL A 209 9.10 -4.50 26.76
CA VAL A 209 8.49 -5.44 25.80
C VAL A 209 9.39 -5.54 24.59
N ASP A 210 9.81 -6.75 24.23
CA ASP A 210 10.61 -7.00 23.03
C ASP A 210 9.70 -7.27 21.82
N CYS A 211 9.95 -6.61 20.69
CA CYS A 211 9.22 -6.83 19.45
C CYS A 211 10.18 -7.41 18.40
N PRO A 212 9.76 -8.36 17.56
CA PRO A 212 8.40 -8.90 17.41
C PRO A 212 8.05 -10.02 18.42
N ASN A 213 8.93 -10.34 19.36
CA ASN A 213 8.88 -11.55 20.18
C ASN A 213 8.25 -11.31 21.58
N HIS A 214 6.99 -10.88 21.63
CA HIS A 214 6.25 -10.81 22.89
C HIS A 214 4.92 -11.54 22.83
N ASP A 215 4.42 -11.91 24.00
CA ASP A 215 3.13 -12.58 24.15
C ASP A 215 1.98 -11.70 23.63
N GLY A 216 1.01 -12.36 23.00
CA GLY A 216 -0.16 -11.73 22.40
C GLY A 216 0.02 -11.33 20.93
N LYS A 217 -0.82 -10.40 20.46
CA LYS A 217 -0.83 -9.97 19.04
C LYS A 217 0.23 -8.88 18.81
N CYS A 218 1.45 -9.27 18.45
CA CYS A 218 2.45 -8.33 17.96
C CYS A 218 2.15 -7.92 16.51
N THR A 219 2.07 -6.61 16.24
CA THR A 219 1.90 -6.10 14.87
C THR A 219 3.22 -5.69 14.22
N ALA A 220 4.30 -5.63 14.98
CA ALA A 220 5.64 -5.42 14.46
C ALA A 220 6.19 -6.73 13.88
N ASN A 221 6.96 -6.66 12.81
CA ASN A 221 7.67 -7.81 12.24
C ASN A 221 9.19 -7.60 12.20
N MET A 222 9.66 -6.54 12.84
CA MET A 222 11.07 -6.22 13.05
C MET A 222 11.23 -5.53 14.40
N SER A 223 12.45 -5.56 14.93
CA SER A 223 12.77 -4.90 16.20
C SER A 223 12.81 -3.38 16.06
N GLU A 224 12.65 -2.66 17.18
CA GLU A 224 12.81 -1.21 17.21
C GLU A 224 14.25 -0.80 16.86
N THR A 225 15.23 -1.63 17.26
CA THR A 225 16.66 -1.42 17.04
C THR A 225 17.10 -1.80 15.63
N ASP A 226 16.33 -2.60 14.90
CA ASP A 226 16.64 -3.00 13.53
C ASP A 226 16.71 -1.75 12.62
N VAL A 227 17.65 -1.74 11.67
CA VAL A 227 17.77 -0.63 10.72
C VAL A 227 16.64 -0.69 9.69
N ILE A 228 15.76 0.31 9.67
CA ILE A 228 14.63 0.37 8.73
C ILE A 228 15.10 0.53 7.28
N GLY A 229 16.23 1.21 7.05
CA GLY A 229 16.85 1.39 5.73
C GLY A 229 17.65 0.18 5.24
N ASN A 230 17.49 -1.00 5.85
CA ASN A 230 18.18 -2.22 5.43
C ASN A 230 17.51 -2.82 4.18
N GLU A 231 17.68 -2.16 3.04
CA GLU A 231 17.11 -2.59 1.76
C GLU A 231 17.59 -3.97 1.33
N GLU A 232 18.79 -4.39 1.73
CA GLU A 232 19.28 -5.75 1.50
C GLU A 232 18.34 -6.79 2.11
N LYS A 233 18.01 -6.64 3.39
CA LYS A 233 17.10 -7.54 4.12
C LYS A 233 15.70 -7.54 3.49
N TRP A 234 15.18 -6.38 3.10
CA TRP A 234 13.82 -6.29 2.56
C TRP A 234 13.70 -6.85 1.15
N ASN A 235 14.68 -6.58 0.28
CA ASN A 235 14.71 -7.17 -1.06
C ASN A 235 14.90 -8.68 -0.99
N GLU A 236 15.72 -9.20 -0.07
CA GLU A 236 15.84 -10.64 0.18
C GLU A 236 14.49 -11.28 0.53
N GLN A 237 13.72 -10.67 1.43
CA GLN A 237 12.40 -11.16 1.83
C GLN A 237 11.40 -11.18 0.67
N VAL A 238 11.40 -10.16 -0.20
CA VAL A 238 10.54 -10.15 -1.39
C VAL A 238 11.00 -11.20 -2.40
N ALA A 239 12.31 -11.29 -2.67
CA ALA A 239 12.87 -12.25 -3.61
C ALA A 239 12.60 -13.70 -3.19
N ARG A 240 12.75 -14.03 -1.89
CA ARG A 240 12.39 -15.35 -1.36
C ARG A 240 10.92 -15.72 -1.62
N LYS A 241 10.00 -14.75 -1.52
CA LYS A 241 8.59 -14.98 -1.86
C LYS A 241 8.44 -15.25 -3.35
N ILE A 242 9.04 -14.43 -4.21
CA ILE A 242 8.95 -14.62 -5.68
C ILE A 242 9.49 -15.99 -6.09
N ASN A 243 10.60 -16.43 -5.49
CA ASN A 243 11.29 -17.70 -5.76
C ASN A 243 10.50 -18.96 -5.44
N THR A 244 9.40 -18.84 -4.69
CA THR A 244 8.45 -19.95 -4.54
C THR A 244 7.86 -20.35 -5.90
N ASP A 245 7.72 -19.38 -6.80
CA ASP A 245 7.09 -19.57 -8.10
C ASP A 245 8.08 -19.33 -9.25
N LEU A 246 8.76 -18.19 -9.29
CA LEU A 246 9.59 -17.73 -10.43
C LEU A 246 11.05 -17.53 -10.03
N ASN A 247 11.96 -17.72 -10.97
CA ASN A 247 13.38 -17.39 -10.79
C ASN A 247 13.66 -15.96 -11.27
N ILE A 248 14.29 -15.13 -10.44
CA ILE A 248 14.62 -13.76 -10.83
C ILE A 248 15.88 -13.79 -11.70
N ALA A 249 15.74 -13.49 -12.98
CA ALA A 249 16.85 -13.49 -13.94
C ALA A 249 17.64 -12.18 -13.91
N SER A 250 16.94 -11.05 -13.74
CA SER A 250 17.57 -9.75 -13.59
C SER A 250 16.82 -8.86 -12.62
N PHE A 251 17.56 -8.03 -11.87
CA PHE A 251 17.03 -7.04 -10.95
C PHE A 251 17.47 -5.63 -11.37
N THR A 252 16.51 -4.73 -11.54
CA THR A 252 16.76 -3.29 -11.76
C THR A 252 16.44 -2.51 -10.49
N GLY A 253 17.36 -1.67 -10.03
CA GLY A 253 17.11 -0.75 -8.92
C GLY A 253 17.92 0.54 -9.01
N ASP A 254 17.87 1.34 -7.95
CA ASP A 254 18.55 2.65 -7.84
C ASP A 254 20.09 2.55 -7.90
N GLY A 255 20.67 1.36 -7.72
CA GLY A 255 22.09 1.11 -7.94
C GLY A 255 23.06 1.74 -6.94
N ASP A 256 22.56 2.48 -5.95
CA ASP A 256 23.30 2.97 -4.77
C ASP A 256 22.91 2.15 -3.50
N SER A 257 21.95 1.22 -3.60
CA SER A 257 21.51 0.37 -2.48
C SER A 257 22.01 -1.07 -2.56
N LYS A 258 22.11 -1.72 -1.39
CA LYS A 258 22.42 -3.16 -1.25
C LYS A 258 21.24 -4.08 -1.62
N GLY A 259 20.18 -3.55 -2.24
CA GLY A 259 19.02 -4.35 -2.64
C GLY A 259 19.39 -5.52 -3.55
N HIS A 260 20.32 -5.30 -4.49
CA HIS A 260 20.85 -6.34 -5.37
C HIS A 260 21.50 -7.52 -4.62
N SER A 261 22.29 -7.23 -3.57
CA SER A 261 22.88 -8.25 -2.68
C SER A 261 21.79 -9.07 -1.97
N GLY A 262 20.69 -8.42 -1.58
CA GLY A 262 19.54 -9.08 -0.98
C GLY A 262 18.86 -10.06 -1.94
N VAL A 263 18.68 -9.64 -3.20
CA VAL A 263 18.13 -10.52 -4.25
C VAL A 263 19.04 -11.73 -4.47
N ASP A 264 20.35 -11.52 -4.58
CA ASP A 264 21.31 -12.62 -4.77
C ASP A 264 21.32 -13.63 -3.63
N LYS A 265 21.20 -13.17 -2.38
CA LYS A 265 21.07 -14.07 -1.20
C LYS A 265 19.83 -14.95 -1.25
N ALA A 266 18.78 -14.51 -1.92
CA ALA A 266 17.55 -15.28 -2.08
C ALA A 266 17.60 -16.24 -3.27
N GLN A 267 18.45 -15.98 -4.28
CA GLN A 267 18.58 -16.80 -5.48
C GLN A 267 19.63 -17.92 -5.30
N VAL A 268 19.41 -19.04 -6.00
CA VAL A 268 20.46 -20.04 -6.22
C VAL A 268 21.30 -19.69 -7.45
N GLN A 269 20.67 -19.09 -8.46
CA GLN A 269 21.31 -18.69 -9.71
C GLN A 269 21.79 -17.24 -9.62
N GLN A 270 22.83 -16.91 -10.39
CA GLN A 270 23.33 -15.55 -10.45
C GLN A 270 22.31 -14.62 -11.13
N THR A 271 21.94 -13.54 -10.44
CA THR A 271 21.07 -12.48 -10.96
C THR A 271 21.90 -11.46 -11.75
N VAL A 272 21.38 -10.99 -12.88
CA VAL A 272 21.97 -9.84 -13.58
C VAL A 272 21.44 -8.54 -12.97
N HIS A 273 22.34 -7.63 -12.59
CA HIS A 273 21.96 -6.37 -11.94
C HIS A 273 22.03 -5.20 -12.90
N PHE A 274 20.91 -4.47 -13.00
CA PHE A 274 20.80 -3.26 -13.78
C PHE A 274 20.56 -2.06 -12.86
N LYS A 275 21.05 -0.90 -13.31
CA LYS A 275 20.68 0.39 -12.73
C LYS A 275 19.55 0.98 -13.55
N ASP A 276 18.62 1.65 -12.91
CA ASP A 276 17.67 2.46 -13.68
C ASP A 276 18.40 3.54 -14.49
N LEU A 277 17.69 4.08 -15.48
CA LEU A 277 18.22 5.07 -16.40
C LEU A 277 18.73 6.35 -15.71
N ARG A 278 18.07 6.81 -14.65
CA ARG A 278 18.46 8.02 -13.91
C ARG A 278 19.79 7.79 -13.19
N HIS A 279 19.90 6.68 -12.48
CA HIS A 279 21.08 6.31 -11.70
C HIS A 279 22.25 5.85 -12.57
N LEU A 280 21.98 5.19 -13.69
CA LEU A 280 22.97 4.92 -14.73
C LEU A 280 23.55 6.24 -15.27
N GLY A 281 22.69 7.19 -15.66
CA GLY A 281 23.13 8.50 -16.14
C GLY A 281 23.91 9.30 -15.10
N ASN A 282 23.50 9.24 -13.82
CA ASN A 282 24.24 9.86 -12.73
C ASN A 282 25.60 9.18 -12.48
N SER A 283 25.67 7.86 -12.61
CA SER A 283 26.92 7.09 -12.53
C SER A 283 27.87 7.46 -13.67
N LEU A 284 27.36 7.57 -14.89
CA LEU A 284 28.13 8.05 -16.06
C LEU A 284 28.69 9.46 -15.82
N LYS A 285 27.85 10.40 -15.35
CA LYS A 285 28.31 11.75 -14.99
C LYS A 285 29.41 11.71 -13.92
N ARG A 286 29.24 10.90 -12.86
CA ARG A 286 30.24 10.73 -11.80
C ARG A 286 31.56 10.19 -12.37
N ALA A 287 31.50 9.21 -13.27
CA ALA A 287 32.69 8.64 -13.92
C ALA A 287 33.42 9.68 -14.79
N ILE A 288 32.69 10.48 -15.59
CA ILE A 288 33.27 11.54 -16.41
C ILE A 288 33.92 12.62 -15.53
N ASN A 289 33.27 13.01 -14.43
CA ASN A 289 33.86 13.98 -13.50
C ASN A 289 35.14 13.47 -12.80
N LYS A 290 35.33 12.15 -12.71
CA LYS A 290 36.55 11.53 -12.17
C LYS A 290 37.59 11.21 -13.24
N ALA A 291 37.22 11.26 -14.51
CA ALA A 291 38.13 10.95 -15.61
C ALA A 291 39.27 11.97 -15.68
N GLN A 292 40.46 11.49 -16.01
CA GLN A 292 41.61 12.35 -16.26
C GLN A 292 41.51 12.90 -17.68
N PHE A 293 41.39 14.22 -17.78
CA PHE A 293 41.39 14.94 -19.05
C PHE A 293 42.73 15.64 -19.25
N ASN A 294 43.10 15.82 -20.52
CA ASN A 294 44.27 16.59 -20.89
C ASN A 294 44.17 18.01 -20.29
N SER A 295 45.29 18.55 -19.81
CA SER A 295 45.39 19.88 -19.20
C SER A 295 44.89 21.01 -20.11
N GLY A 296 44.95 20.83 -21.43
CA GLY A 296 44.44 21.78 -22.42
C GLY A 296 42.95 21.67 -22.74
N MET A 297 42.25 20.61 -22.30
CA MET A 297 40.84 20.38 -22.66
C MET A 297 39.88 21.38 -21.99
N PHE A 298 40.21 21.82 -20.77
CA PHE A 298 39.46 22.84 -20.05
C PHE A 298 40.41 23.97 -19.68
N ALA A 299 40.23 25.13 -20.28
CA ALA A 299 41.05 26.31 -20.04
C ALA A 299 40.64 27.06 -18.76
N GLY A 300 41.61 27.71 -18.12
CA GLY A 300 41.40 28.65 -17.01
C GLY A 300 41.70 28.08 -15.61
N PRO A 301 41.38 28.86 -14.55
CA PRO A 301 41.62 28.48 -13.17
C PRO A 301 40.90 27.19 -12.77
N ALA A 302 41.40 26.50 -11.73
CA ALA A 302 40.88 25.20 -11.28
C ALA A 302 39.35 25.17 -11.06
N SER A 303 38.77 26.24 -10.49
CA SER A 303 37.32 26.36 -10.27
C SER A 303 36.53 26.43 -11.58
N LYS A 304 37.02 27.17 -12.58
CA LYS A 304 36.40 27.23 -13.92
C LYS A 304 36.56 25.91 -14.66
N ARG A 305 37.71 25.24 -14.54
CA ARG A 305 37.96 23.91 -15.11
C ARG A 305 36.97 22.88 -14.56
N ALA A 306 36.78 22.83 -13.24
CA ALA A 306 35.81 21.94 -12.61
C ALA A 306 34.37 22.22 -13.09
N ASN A 307 34.00 23.49 -13.26
CA ASN A 307 32.70 23.86 -13.81
C ASN A 307 32.54 23.39 -15.27
N PHE A 308 33.51 23.67 -16.14
CA PHE A 308 33.48 23.22 -17.54
C PHE A 308 33.44 21.71 -17.66
N GLN A 309 34.23 20.98 -16.86
CA GLN A 309 34.19 19.52 -16.81
C GLN A 309 32.81 19.00 -16.37
N ASN A 310 32.19 19.61 -15.36
CA ASN A 310 30.85 19.24 -14.92
C ASN A 310 29.78 19.53 -15.99
N ARG A 311 29.87 20.65 -16.72
CA ARG A 311 28.98 20.96 -17.85
C ARG A 311 29.18 19.98 -19.00
N PHE A 312 30.42 19.61 -19.31
CA PHE A 312 30.75 18.59 -20.30
C PHE A 312 30.16 17.22 -19.91
N ALA A 313 30.34 16.80 -18.65
CA ALA A 313 29.76 15.57 -18.12
C ALA A 313 28.22 15.57 -18.18
N LEU A 314 27.58 16.71 -17.91
CA LEU A 314 26.13 16.88 -18.08
C LEU A 314 25.70 16.73 -19.55
N SER A 315 26.45 17.31 -20.48
CA SER A 315 26.16 17.21 -21.93
C SER A 315 26.27 15.77 -22.43
N ILE A 316 27.36 15.06 -22.07
CA ILE A 316 27.52 13.64 -22.42
C ILE A 316 26.40 12.81 -21.81
N ARG A 317 26.11 12.99 -20.51
CA ARG A 317 25.00 12.29 -19.85
C ARG A 317 23.70 12.51 -20.64
N ALA A 318 23.35 13.75 -20.94
CA ALA A 318 22.11 14.06 -21.66
C ALA A 318 22.06 13.38 -23.03
N ARG A 319 23.17 13.39 -23.79
CA ARG A 319 23.24 12.74 -25.10
C ARG A 319 23.10 11.22 -25.01
N CYS A 320 23.86 10.56 -24.13
CA CYS A 320 23.78 9.11 -23.93
C CYS A 320 22.38 8.69 -23.48
N MET A 321 21.75 9.43 -22.55
CA MET A 321 20.40 9.12 -22.10
C MET A 321 19.35 9.30 -23.21
N SER A 322 19.51 10.31 -24.06
CA SER A 322 18.64 10.52 -25.22
C SER A 322 18.74 9.35 -26.21
N GLU A 323 19.96 8.92 -26.53
CA GLU A 323 20.21 7.79 -27.43
C GLU A 323 19.64 6.47 -26.87
N LEU A 324 19.85 6.19 -25.58
CA LEU A 324 19.27 5.02 -24.91
C LEU A 324 17.74 5.04 -24.95
N THR A 325 17.13 6.21 -24.68
CA THR A 325 15.68 6.37 -24.72
C THR A 325 15.14 6.18 -26.14
N ARG A 326 15.84 6.70 -27.14
CA ARG A 326 15.50 6.53 -28.56
C ARG A 326 15.59 5.07 -28.99
N ALA A 327 16.69 4.40 -28.64
CA ALA A 327 16.87 2.98 -28.91
C ALA A 327 15.75 2.13 -28.29
N HIS A 328 15.38 2.41 -27.04
CA HIS A 328 14.30 1.72 -26.33
C HIS A 328 12.92 1.97 -26.96
N LYS A 329 12.65 3.19 -27.47
CA LYS A 329 11.40 3.47 -28.20
C LYS A 329 11.32 2.69 -29.50
N ASN A 330 12.42 2.60 -30.24
CA ASN A 330 12.46 1.92 -31.53
C ASN A 330 12.33 0.39 -31.39
N THR A 331 12.70 -0.19 -30.25
CA THR A 331 12.54 -1.63 -29.97
C THR A 331 11.10 -2.02 -29.57
N LYS A 332 10.21 -1.06 -29.26
CA LYS A 332 8.80 -1.33 -28.90
C LYS A 332 7.87 -1.52 -30.11
N VAL A 333 8.40 -1.41 -31.33
CA VAL A 333 7.64 -1.46 -32.59
C VAL A 333 7.55 -2.88 -33.18
N ILE A 334 8.01 -3.91 -32.45
CA ILE A 334 7.85 -5.32 -32.82
C ILE A 334 6.90 -6.01 -31.85
#